data_AF-F8N4P6-F1
#
_entry.id   AF-F8N4P6-F1
#
_cell.length_a   1.000
_cell.length_b   1.000
_cell.length_c   1.000
_cell.angle_alpha   90.00
_cell.angle_beta   90.00
_cell.angle_gamma   90.00
#
_symmetry.space_group_name_H-M   'P 1'
#
loop_
_entity.id
_entity.type
_entity.pdbx_description
1 polymer ?
#
loop_
_entity_poly.entity_id
_entity_poly.type
_entity_poly.pdbx_seq_one_letter_code
_entity_poly.pdbx_strand_id
1 'polypeptide(L)'
;EDGKECFVRRGVPFVLYNKLLYNIYPNRIRSLYIPKQIVKNILEITYNNKYYFGRNRILYNLRNVIIFNKIRLVRKYVEYYLAYTLN
;
A
#
# COMPACT_ATOMS: atom_id res chain seq x y z
N GLU A 1 -3.88 15.02 24.79
CA GLU A 1 -2.68 14.24 25.14
C GLU A 1 -2.71 12.94 24.33
N ASP A 2 -2.01 12.90 23.19
CA ASP A 2 -2.06 11.73 22.30
C ASP A 2 -1.22 10.58 22.86
N GLY A 3 -1.91 9.60 23.43
CA GLY A 3 -1.34 8.36 23.95
C GLY A 3 -0.58 7.60 22.86
N LYS A 4 0.74 7.53 23.01
CA LYS A 4 1.62 6.70 22.18
C LYS A 4 1.46 5.23 22.58
N GLU A 5 0.51 4.51 21.99
CA GLU A 5 0.44 3.05 22.13
C GLU A 5 1.45 2.38 21.18
N CYS A 6 2.65 2.08 21.70
CA CYS A 6 3.70 1.41 20.95
C CYS A 6 3.55 -0.13 21.11
N PHE A 7 2.76 -0.75 20.25
CA PHE A 7 2.67 -2.22 20.21
C PHE A 7 3.87 -2.80 19.46
N VAL A 8 4.79 -3.42 20.17
CA VAL A 8 5.94 -4.15 19.58
C VAL A 8 5.77 -5.64 19.87
N ARG A 9 5.45 -6.44 18.85
CA ARG A 9 5.45 -7.90 18.96
C ARG A 9 6.84 -8.42 18.64
N ARG A 10 7.48 -9.16 19.56
CA ARG A 10 8.78 -9.81 19.31
C ARG A 10 8.70 -10.66 18.04
N GLY A 11 9.67 -10.49 17.14
CA GLY A 11 9.73 -11.19 15.86
C GLY A 11 8.93 -10.55 14.72
N VAL A 12 8.15 -9.48 14.98
CA VAL A 12 7.39 -8.79 13.94
C VAL A 12 7.69 -7.29 14.00
N PRO A 13 8.37 -6.73 12.99
CA PRO A 13 8.86 -5.35 13.04
C PRO A 13 7.74 -4.35 12.76
N PHE A 14 6.61 -4.40 13.47
CA PHE A 14 5.51 -3.44 13.29
C PHE A 14 5.30 -2.59 14.54
N VAL A 15 4.88 -1.35 14.34
CA VAL A 15 4.52 -0.38 15.38
C VAL A 15 3.26 0.36 14.97
N LEU A 16 2.32 0.50 15.91
CA LEU A 16 1.19 1.40 15.76
C LEU A 16 1.61 2.82 16.19
N TYR A 17 1.37 3.81 15.34
CA TYR A 17 1.65 5.21 15.65
C TYR A 17 0.56 6.08 15.02
N ASN A 18 -0.08 6.92 15.82
CA ASN A 18 -1.22 7.74 15.41
C ASN A 18 -2.30 6.93 14.67
N LYS A 19 -2.65 5.75 15.21
CA LYS A 19 -3.62 4.79 14.63
C LYS A 19 -3.22 4.22 13.25
N LEU A 20 -1.99 4.42 12.81
CA LEU A 20 -1.44 3.87 11.56
C LEU A 20 -0.40 2.79 11.88
N LEU A 21 -0.41 1.72 11.08
CA LEU A 21 0.53 0.61 11.25
C LEU A 21 1.78 0.85 10.40
N TYR A 22 2.95 0.85 11.03
CA TYR A 22 4.25 1.01 10.36
C TYR A 22 5.07 -0.25 10.49
N ASN A 23 5.81 -0.61 9.44
CA ASN A 23 6.92 -1.56 9.56
C ASN A 23 8.21 -0.79 9.85
N ILE A 24 9.06 -1.31 10.73
CA ILE A 24 10.35 -0.75 11.11
C ILE A 24 11.47 -1.64 10.57
N TYR A 25 12.18 -1.15 9.57
CA TYR A 25 13.36 -1.83 9.04
C TYR A 25 14.52 -1.82 10.06
N PRO A 26 15.51 -2.72 9.93
CA PRO A 26 16.69 -2.74 10.81
C PRO A 26 17.45 -1.40 10.89
N ASN A 27 17.42 -0.62 9.82
CA ASN A 27 17.99 0.74 9.75
C ASN A 27 17.09 1.83 10.38
N ARG A 28 16.05 1.45 11.11
CA ARG A 28 15.04 2.32 11.75
C ARG A 28 14.17 3.13 10.80
N ILE A 29 14.24 2.90 9.48
CA ILE A 29 13.32 3.50 8.53
C ILE A 29 11.92 2.93 8.79
N ARG A 30 10.95 3.83 8.91
CA ARG A 30 9.53 3.48 9.04
C ARG A 30 8.87 3.52 7.68
N SER A 31 8.09 2.50 7.35
CA SER A 31 7.25 2.53 6.16
C SER A 31 5.83 2.15 6.53
N LEU A 32 4.88 2.93 6.02
CA LEU A 32 3.47 2.72 6.29
C LEU A 32 3.06 1.36 5.72
N TYR A 33 2.49 0.51 6.56
CA TYR A 33 1.90 -0.75 6.15
C TYR A 33 0.44 -0.53 5.79
N ILE A 34 0.08 -0.96 4.59
CA ILE A 34 -1.27 -0.88 4.06
C ILE A 34 -1.86 -2.31 4.05
N PRO A 35 -2.89 -2.58 4.87
CA PRO A 35 -3.60 -3.86 4.85
C PRO A 35 -4.15 -4.19 3.45
N LYS A 36 -4.07 -5.46 3.07
CA LYS A 36 -4.49 -5.94 1.74
C LYS A 36 -5.92 -5.53 1.38
N GLN A 37 -6.82 -5.49 2.36
CA GLN A 37 -8.24 -5.19 2.19
C GLN A 37 -8.48 -3.78 1.62
N ILE A 38 -7.66 -2.80 2.02
CA ILE A 38 -7.83 -1.40 1.59
C ILE A 38 -7.06 -1.08 0.30
N VAL A 39 -6.18 -1.98 -0.16
CA VAL A 39 -5.36 -1.77 -1.37
C VAL A 39 -6.24 -1.56 -2.61
N LYS A 40 -7.34 -2.31 -2.73
CA LYS A 40 -8.25 -2.18 -3.88
C LYS A 40 -8.81 -0.76 -3.96
N ASN A 41 -9.33 -0.23 -2.85
CA ASN A 41 -9.91 1.11 -2.79
C ASN A 41 -8.86 2.19 -3.11
N ILE A 42 -7.62 2.04 -2.63
CA ILE A 42 -6.52 2.95 -2.95
C ILE A 42 -6.20 2.93 -4.44
N LEU A 43 -6.17 1.74 -5.06
CA LEU A 43 -5.94 1.59 -6.49
C LEU A 43 -7.10 2.18 -7.30
N GLU A 44 -8.36 1.99 -6.89
CA GLU A 44 -9.55 2.61 -7.50
C GLU A 44 -9.49 4.13 -7.49
N ILE A 45 -9.14 4.73 -6.34
CA ILE A 45 -8.97 6.18 -6.24
C ILE A 45 -7.81 6.67 -7.12
N THR A 46 -6.70 5.93 -7.15
CA THR A 46 -5.51 6.30 -7.95
C THR A 46 -5.77 6.17 -9.45
N TYR A 47 -6.65 5.26 -9.85
CA TYR A 47 -6.98 4.94 -11.24
C TYR A 47 -8.18 5.73 -11.78
N ASN A 48 -8.66 6.75 -11.05
CA ASN A 48 -9.84 7.51 -11.45
C ASN A 48 -9.71 8.06 -12.89
N ASN A 49 -10.80 7.92 -13.67
CA ASN A 49 -10.97 7.95 -15.14
C ASN A 49 -10.19 8.98 -15.99
N LYS A 50 -9.48 9.93 -15.37
CA LYS A 50 -8.70 10.98 -16.02
C LYS A 50 -7.24 10.59 -16.27
N TYR A 51 -6.70 9.63 -15.51
CA TYR A 51 -5.29 9.24 -15.60
C TYR A 51 -5.10 7.72 -15.54
N TYR A 52 -5.08 7.09 -16.73
CA TYR A 52 -4.69 5.69 -16.89
C TYR A 52 -3.20 5.54 -16.61
N PHE A 53 -2.84 5.35 -15.34
CA PHE A 53 -1.47 5.10 -14.95
C PHE A 53 -1.09 3.65 -15.25
N GLY A 54 -0.12 3.46 -16.15
CA GLY A 54 0.49 2.16 -16.37
C GLY A 54 1.11 1.59 -15.08
N ARG A 55 1.26 0.26 -15.03
CA ARG A 55 1.81 -0.50 -13.88
C ARG A 55 3.01 0.18 -13.21
N ASN A 56 3.98 0.64 -13.99
CA ASN A 56 5.21 1.24 -13.48
C ASN A 56 4.97 2.54 -12.72
N ARG A 57 4.02 3.36 -13.19
CA ARG A 57 3.68 4.64 -12.55
C ARG A 57 2.94 4.42 -11.23
N ILE A 58 2.04 3.43 -11.18
CA ILE A 58 1.37 3.03 -9.93
C ILE A 58 2.40 2.54 -8.90
N LEU A 59 3.33 1.66 -9.32
CA LEU A 59 4.39 1.17 -8.44
C LEU A 59 5.31 2.28 -7.95
N TYR A 60 5.63 3.26 -8.80
CA TYR A 60 6.44 4.42 -8.43
C TYR A 60 5.74 5.30 -7.38
N ASN A 61 4.43 5.53 -7.52
CA ASN A 61 3.67 6.30 -6.55
C ASN A 61 3.56 5.56 -5.20
N LEU A 62 3.45 4.23 -5.24
CA LEU A 62 3.37 3.37 -4.06
C LEU A 62 4.75 2.93 -3.52
N ARG A 63 5.86 3.56 -3.95
CA ARG A 63 7.22 3.08 -3.59
C ARG A 63 7.50 3.16 -2.09
N ASN A 64 6.97 4.17 -1.41
CA ASN A 64 7.23 4.46 0.01
C ASN A 64 6.27 3.76 0.98
N VAL A 65 5.36 2.91 0.47
CA VAL A 65 4.41 2.16 1.29
C VAL A 65 4.64 0.65 1.15
N ILE A 66 4.44 -0.06 2.26
CA ILE A 66 4.49 -1.51 2.29
C ILE A 66 3.09 -2.04 2.06
N ILE A 67 2.94 -2.78 0.98
CA ILE A 67 1.74 -3.54 0.66
C ILE A 67 2.17 -5.00 0.51
N PHE A 68 1.53 -5.91 1.24
CA PHE A 68 1.77 -7.33 1.05
C PHE A 68 1.42 -7.75 -0.38
N ASN A 69 2.36 -8.40 -1.08
CA ASN A 69 2.21 -8.76 -2.49
C ASN A 69 1.90 -7.58 -3.44
N LYS A 70 2.47 -6.39 -3.15
CA LYS A 70 2.26 -5.14 -3.93
C LYS A 70 2.29 -5.32 -5.44
N ILE A 71 3.36 -5.92 -5.97
CA ILE A 71 3.57 -6.09 -7.42
C ILE A 71 2.45 -6.93 -8.04
N ARG A 72 2.07 -8.03 -7.37
CA ARG A 72 1.02 -8.94 -7.85
C ARG A 72 -0.35 -8.26 -7.83
N LEU A 73 -0.65 -7.49 -6.79
CA LEU A 73 -1.93 -6.77 -6.67
C LEU A 73 -2.06 -5.70 -7.75
N VAL A 74 -1.02 -4.88 -7.95
CA VAL A 74 -1.01 -3.85 -9.00
C VAL A 74 -1.15 -4.49 -10.38
N ARG A 75 -0.45 -5.60 -10.65
CA ARG A 75 -0.56 -6.31 -11.93
C ARG A 75 -1.99 -6.78 -12.20
N LYS A 76 -2.58 -7.52 -11.26
CA LYS A 76 -3.96 -8.04 -11.38
C LYS A 76 -4.97 -6.90 -11.60
N TYR A 77 -4.74 -5.77 -10.92
CA TYR A 77 -5.59 -4.61 -11.04
C TYR A 77 -5.51 -3.95 -12.43
N VAL A 78 -4.31 -3.74 -12.96
CA VAL A 78 -4.12 -3.18 -14.31
C VAL A 78 -4.70 -4.12 -15.38
N GLU A 79 -4.49 -5.43 -15.27
CA GLU A 79 -5.07 -6.44 -16.18
C GLU A 79 -6.61 -6.39 -16.17
N TYR A 80 -7.22 -6.31 -14.99
CA TYR A 80 -8.68 -6.20 -14.85
C TYR A 80 -9.24 -4.97 -15.55
N TYR A 81 -8.60 -3.80 -15.37
CA TYR A 81 -9.06 -2.58 -16.01
C TYR A 81 -8.87 -2.58 -17.52
N LEU A 82 -7.73 -3.08 -18.02
CA LEU A 82 -7.51 -3.21 -19.47
C LEU A 82 -8.58 -4.08 -20.12
N ALA A 83 -8.93 -5.21 -19.50
CA ALA A 83 -10.01 -6.08 -19.98
C ALA A 83 -11.40 -5.42 -19.93
N TYR A 84 -11.65 -4.54 -18.96
CA TYR A 84 -12.92 -3.80 -18.87
C TYR A 84 -13.04 -2.70 -19.93
N THR A 85 -11.95 -1.99 -20.25
CA THR A 85 -11.93 -0.91 -21.24
C THR A 85 -11.87 -1.37 -22.71
N LEU A 86 -11.45 -2.60 -22.96
CA LEU A 86 -11.36 -3.18 -24.31
C LEU A 86 -12.62 -3.96 -24.73
N ASN A 87 -13.59 -4.10 -23.83
CA ASN A 87 -14.95 -4.56 -24.11
C ASN A 87 -15.90 -3.37 -24.20
#